data_AF-A0A7K3IWL9-F1
#
_entry.id   AF-A0A7K3IWL9-F1
#
_cell.length_a   1.000
_cell.length_b   1.000
_cell.length_c   1.000
_cell.angle_alpha   90.00
_cell.angle_beta   90.00
_cell.angle_gamma   90.00
#
_symmetry.space_group_name_H-M   'P 1'
#
loop_
_entity.id
_entity.type
_entity.pdbx_description
1 polymer ?
#
loop_
_entity_poly.entity_id
_entity_poly.type
_entity_poly.pdbx_seq_one_letter_code
_entity_poly.pdbx_strand_id
1 'polypeptide(L)'
;EEAEDAVQDVFIKMWEMRKSLDKYNDPLALSVTMTRNKCIDRLRKWKFIDNKEVNADFPEHDNSPSPFDELVMSENIRILQEIIGKLPQPYREVIELKEIRGLSYEEISQLNDCNINTLRVNVSRGRKLIKEKYLNYIYEKRRTEETAGKVL
;
A
#
# COMPACT_ATOMS: atom_id res chain seq x y z
N GLU A 1 6.69 -19.20 8.35
CA GLU A 1 6.00 -20.13 7.45
C GLU A 1 5.08 -19.43 6.45
N GLU A 2 4.00 -18.77 6.87
CA GLU A 2 3.05 -18.18 5.89
C GLU A 2 3.62 -17.08 4.98
N ALA A 3 4.52 -16.24 5.51
CA ALA A 3 5.22 -15.23 4.72
C ALA A 3 6.10 -15.88 3.64
N GLU A 4 6.72 -17.03 3.96
CA GLU A 4 7.55 -17.79 3.02
C GLU A 4 6.69 -18.43 1.94
N ASP A 5 5.54 -19.02 2.31
CA ASP A 5 4.58 -19.58 1.35
C ASP A 5 4.04 -18.51 0.40
N ALA A 6 3.74 -17.31 0.93
CA ALA A 6 3.25 -16.20 0.12
C ALA A 6 4.29 -15.77 -0.92
N VAL A 7 5.55 -15.71 -0.50
CA VAL A 7 6.68 -15.37 -1.38
C VAL A 7 6.91 -16.49 -2.40
N GLN A 8 6.85 -17.76 -2.00
CA GLN A 8 7.03 -18.91 -2.88
C GLN A 8 5.95 -18.95 -3.97
N ASP A 9 4.68 -18.75 -3.61
CA ASP A 9 3.55 -18.65 -4.54
C ASP A 9 3.75 -17.54 -5.59
N VAL A 10 4.28 -16.39 -5.16
CA VAL A 10 4.53 -15.24 -6.05
C VAL A 10 5.66 -15.56 -7.02
N PHE A 11 6.76 -16.13 -6.54
CA PHE A 11 7.90 -16.49 -7.39
C PHE A 11 7.55 -17.59 -8.40
N ILE A 12 6.77 -18.60 -8.01
CA ILE A 12 6.26 -19.63 -8.94
C ILE A 12 5.45 -18.96 -10.05
N LYS A 13 4.50 -18.09 -9.68
CA LYS A 13 3.65 -17.40 -10.65
C LYS A 13 4.45 -16.49 -11.58
N MET A 14 5.48 -15.82 -11.08
CA MET A 14 6.41 -15.04 -11.90
C MET A 14 7.20 -15.92 -12.87
N TRP A 15 7.64 -17.10 -12.43
CA TRP A 15 8.36 -18.06 -13.27
C TRP A 15 7.49 -18.60 -14.40
N GLU A 16 6.21 -18.87 -14.14
CA GLU A 16 5.24 -19.29 -15.16
C GLU A 16 5.08 -18.22 -16.24
N MET A 17 4.98 -16.95 -15.85
CA MET A 17 4.82 -15.82 -16.78
C MET A 17 6.14 -15.26 -17.33
N ARG A 18 7.27 -15.94 -17.12
CA ARG A 18 8.61 -15.40 -17.45
C ARG A 18 8.77 -14.94 -18.89
N LYS A 19 8.14 -15.62 -19.85
CA LYS A 19 8.17 -15.26 -21.28
C LYS A 19 7.43 -13.95 -21.61
N SER A 20 6.66 -13.43 -20.66
CA SER A 20 5.92 -12.18 -20.77
C SER A 20 6.41 -11.10 -19.81
N LEU A 21 7.43 -11.37 -19.00
CA LEU A 21 7.98 -10.39 -18.05
C LEU A 21 8.54 -9.16 -18.76
N ASP A 22 9.09 -9.33 -19.96
CA ASP A 22 9.65 -8.26 -20.80
C ASP A 22 8.59 -7.23 -21.23
N LYS A 23 7.30 -7.54 -21.08
CA LYS A 23 6.18 -6.61 -21.34
C LYS A 23 5.95 -5.64 -20.18
N TYR A 24 6.57 -5.85 -19.03
CA TYR A 24 6.42 -5.01 -17.85
C TYR A 24 7.66 -4.13 -17.66
N ASN A 25 7.44 -2.84 -17.39
CA ASN A 25 8.52 -1.87 -17.23
C ASN A 25 9.45 -2.17 -16.04
N ASP A 26 8.94 -2.86 -15.00
CA ASP A 26 9.70 -3.19 -13.80
C ASP A 26 9.20 -4.51 -13.18
N PRO A 27 9.90 -5.63 -13.43
CA PRO A 27 9.61 -6.94 -12.84
C PRO A 27 9.66 -6.96 -11.30
N LEU A 28 10.46 -6.09 -10.68
CA LEU A 28 10.54 -5.99 -9.22
C LEU A 28 9.30 -5.28 -8.65
N ALA A 29 8.87 -4.19 -9.29
CA ALA A 29 7.61 -3.54 -8.90
C ALA A 29 6.40 -4.49 -9.08
N LEU A 30 6.44 -5.34 -10.10
CA LEU A 30 5.44 -6.39 -10.31
C LEU A 30 5.46 -7.41 -9.17
N SER A 31 6.64 -7.90 -8.76
CA SER A 31 6.75 -8.88 -7.67
C SER A 31 6.21 -8.33 -6.35
N VAL A 32 6.55 -7.08 -6.01
CA VAL A 32 6.05 -6.40 -4.80
C VAL A 32 4.52 -6.27 -4.84
N THR A 33 3.96 -5.94 -6.01
CA THR A 33 2.51 -5.83 -6.19
C THR A 33 1.82 -7.20 -6.04
N MET A 34 2.40 -8.26 -6.62
CA MET A 34 1.89 -9.62 -6.51
C MET A 34 1.92 -10.13 -5.07
N THR A 35 3.01 -9.89 -4.34
CA THR A 35 3.13 -10.24 -2.92
C THR A 35 2.11 -9.50 -2.08
N ARG A 36 1.96 -8.18 -2.27
CA ARG A 36 0.93 -7.41 -1.56
C ARG A 36 -0.47 -7.97 -1.80
N ASN A 37 -0.84 -8.20 -3.05
CA ASN A 37 -2.17 -8.73 -3.39
C ASN A 37 -2.40 -10.11 -2.77
N LYS A 38 -1.39 -10.98 -2.82
CA LYS A 38 -1.45 -12.32 -2.22
C LYS A 38 -1.66 -12.25 -0.70
N CYS A 39 -0.94 -11.37 -0.01
CA CYS A 39 -1.12 -11.16 1.43
C CYS A 39 -2.52 -10.60 1.75
N ILE A 40 -3.01 -9.63 0.97
CA ILE A 40 -4.37 -9.09 1.13
C ILE A 40 -5.43 -10.18 0.91
N ASP A 41 -5.30 -11.00 -0.12
CA ASP A 41 -6.24 -12.09 -0.40
C ASP A 41 -6.27 -13.13 0.73
N ARG A 42 -5.11 -13.44 1.32
CA ARG A 42 -5.02 -14.32 2.49
C ARG A 42 -5.69 -13.69 3.71
N LEU A 43 -5.41 -12.42 4.02
CA LEU A 43 -6.07 -11.68 5.10
C LEU A 43 -7.59 -11.61 4.93
N ARG A 44 -8.09 -11.45 3.69
CA ARG A 44 -9.53 -11.49 3.38
C ARG A 44 -10.12 -12.87 3.64
N LYS A 45 -9.43 -13.95 3.26
CA LYS A 45 -9.84 -15.32 3.57
C LYS A 45 -9.89 -15.55 5.09
N TRP A 46 -8.91 -15.03 5.82
CA TRP A 46 -8.85 -15.16 7.27
C TRP A 46 -10.01 -14.45 7.95
N LYS A 47 -10.31 -13.21 7.59
CA LYS A 47 -11.52 -12.51 8.10
C LYS A 47 -12.83 -13.24 7.77
N PHE A 48 -12.85 -14.06 6.72
CA PHE A 48 -14.00 -14.87 6.35
C PHE A 48 -14.07 -16.20 7.13
N ILE A 49 -12.92 -16.76 7.53
CA ILE A 49 -12.79 -18.00 8.31
C ILE A 49 -12.96 -17.73 9.82
N ASP A 50 -12.45 -16.59 10.31
CA ASP A 50 -12.57 -16.12 11.70
C ASP A 50 -14.03 -15.84 12.11
N ASN A 51 -14.91 -15.55 11.14
CA ASN A 51 -16.37 -15.51 11.35
C ASN A 51 -17.03 -16.90 11.47
N LYS A 52 -16.29 -18.00 11.30
CA LYS A 52 -16.82 -19.37 11.31
C LYS A 52 -16.17 -20.31 12.30
N GLU A 53 -14.95 -20.09 12.76
CA GLU A 53 -14.29 -21.01 13.69
C GLU A 53 -13.62 -20.28 14.84
N VAL A 54 -14.16 -20.53 16.03
CA VAL A 54 -13.66 -20.12 17.33
C VAL A 54 -12.49 -21.03 17.73
N ASN A 55 -11.40 -20.40 18.19
CA ASN A 55 -10.27 -20.94 18.95
C ASN A 55 -9.31 -21.93 18.25
N ALA A 56 -8.14 -21.42 17.89
CA ALA A 56 -6.89 -22.20 17.91
C ALA A 56 -5.78 -21.33 18.50
N ASP A 57 -5.34 -21.68 19.71
CA ASP A 57 -4.17 -21.11 20.39
C ASP A 57 -2.91 -21.37 19.55
N PHE A 58 -2.42 -20.34 18.86
CA PHE A 58 -1.06 -20.31 18.32
C PHE A 58 -0.15 -19.60 19.33
N PRO A 59 1.06 -20.12 19.63
CA PRO A 59 2.03 -19.39 20.43
C PRO A 59 2.48 -18.16 19.65
N GLU A 60 2.03 -16.98 20.10
CA GLU A 60 2.41 -15.68 19.54
C GLU A 60 3.92 -15.49 19.71
N HIS A 61 4.66 -15.54 18.59
CA HIS A 61 5.93 -14.84 18.54
C HIS A 61 5.62 -13.35 18.63
N ASP A 62 6.04 -12.71 19.72
CA ASP A 62 5.92 -11.27 19.92
C ASP A 62 6.84 -10.53 18.94
N ASN A 63 6.33 -10.36 17.72
CA ASN A 63 6.89 -9.50 16.68
C ASN A 63 6.30 -8.09 16.78
N SER A 64 5.85 -7.65 17.98
CA SER A 64 5.27 -6.33 18.14
C SER A 64 6.31 -5.23 17.80
N PRO A 65 5.90 -4.17 17.08
CA PRO A 65 6.78 -3.06 16.79
C PRO A 65 7.23 -2.38 18.09
N SER A 66 8.46 -1.89 18.14
CA SER A 66 8.91 -1.12 19.30
C SER A 66 8.11 0.18 19.43
N PRO A 67 8.01 0.79 20.63
CA PRO A 67 7.34 2.08 20.80
C PRO A 67 7.91 3.19 19.90
N PHE A 68 9.20 3.10 19.55
CA PHE A 68 9.83 4.00 18.59
C PHE A 68 9.32 3.76 17.16
N ASP A 69 9.20 2.49 16.75
CA ASP A 69 8.68 2.13 15.44
C ASP A 69 7.21 2.53 15.30
N GLU A 70 6.41 2.36 16.34
CA GLU A 70 5.01 2.82 16.38
C GLU A 70 4.91 4.33 16.24
N LEU A 71 5.78 5.08 16.94
CA LEU A 71 5.81 6.53 16.84
C LEU A 71 6.16 6.99 15.42
N VAL A 72 7.21 6.44 14.82
CA VAL A 72 7.62 6.74 13.44
C VAL A 72 6.53 6.36 12.44
N MET A 73 5.89 5.21 12.63
CA MET A 73 4.76 4.76 11.80
C MET A 73 3.59 5.73 11.90
N SER A 74 3.21 6.15 13.11
CA SER A 74 2.11 7.09 13.33
C SER A 74 2.37 8.47 12.72
N GLU A 75 3.61 8.96 12.78
CA GLU A 75 4.03 10.21 12.14
C GLU A 75 3.90 10.11 10.62
N ASN A 76 4.40 9.03 10.03
CA ASN A 76 4.29 8.77 8.59
C ASN A 76 2.83 8.69 8.12
N ILE A 77 1.98 7.99 8.87
CA ILE A 77 0.54 7.91 8.57
C ILE A 77 -0.10 9.29 8.60
N ARG A 78 0.19 10.10 9.62
CA ARG A 78 -0.35 11.46 9.74
C ARG A 78 0.05 12.34 8.55
N ILE A 79 1.31 12.29 8.13
CA ILE A 79 1.81 13.05 6.98
C ILE A 79 1.09 12.60 5.69
N LEU A 80 0.94 11.30 5.48
CA LEU A 80 0.23 10.76 4.32
C LEU A 80 -1.24 11.21 4.29
N GLN A 81 -1.93 11.19 5.43
CA GLN A 81 -3.31 11.68 5.54
C GLN A 81 -3.40 13.16 5.17
N GLU A 82 -2.46 13.99 5.62
CA GLU A 82 -2.42 15.41 5.28
C GLU A 82 -2.17 15.63 3.78
N ILE A 83 -1.24 14.88 3.19
CA ILE A 83 -0.94 14.94 1.76
C ILE A 83 -2.17 14.54 0.94
N ILE A 84 -2.83 13.44 1.29
CA ILE A 84 -4.05 12.96 0.63
C ILE A 84 -5.16 14.01 0.76
N GLY A 85 -5.34 14.57 1.96
CA GLY A 85 -6.32 15.64 2.23
C GLY A 85 -6.07 16.93 1.42
N LYS A 86 -4.84 17.14 0.92
CA LYS A 86 -4.48 18.28 0.05
C LYS A 86 -4.55 17.96 -1.44
N LEU A 87 -4.87 16.73 -1.84
CA LEU A 87 -5.04 16.39 -3.25
C LEU A 87 -6.30 17.05 -3.83
N PRO A 88 -6.29 17.41 -5.13
CA PRO A 88 -7.50 17.75 -5.86
C PRO A 88 -8.57 16.67 -5.69
N GLN A 89 -9.83 17.11 -5.54
CA GLN A 89 -10.99 16.25 -5.26
C GLN A 89 -11.07 14.95 -6.10
N PRO A 90 -10.94 14.98 -7.46
CA PRO A 90 -11.08 13.75 -8.25
C PRO A 90 -9.98 12.71 -8.02
N TYR A 91 -8.82 13.12 -7.49
CA TYR A 91 -7.75 12.19 -7.14
C TYR A 91 -7.89 11.70 -5.71
N ARG A 92 -8.25 12.60 -4.79
CA ARG A 92 -8.46 12.27 -3.38
C ARG A 92 -9.53 11.19 -3.22
N GLU A 93 -10.70 11.41 -3.81
CA GLU A 93 -11.84 10.52 -3.67
C GLU A 93 -11.53 9.12 -4.17
N VAL A 94 -10.91 9.00 -5.35
CA VAL A 94 -10.57 7.70 -5.92
C VAL A 94 -9.44 7.02 -5.13
N ILE A 95 -8.48 7.77 -4.58
CA ILE A 95 -7.44 7.22 -3.70
C ILE A 95 -8.03 6.72 -2.38
N GLU A 96 -8.95 7.45 -1.75
CA GLU A 96 -9.61 7.02 -0.51
C GLU A 96 -10.41 5.74 -0.74
N LEU A 97 -11.21 5.68 -1.80
CA LEU A 97 -11.99 4.49 -2.13
C LEU A 97 -11.10 3.30 -2.48
N LYS A 98 -10.02 3.52 -3.24
CA LYS A 98 -9.15 2.45 -3.74
C LYS A 98 -8.18 1.93 -2.68
N GLU A 99 -7.45 2.82 -2.03
CA GLU A 99 -6.30 2.46 -1.18
C GLU A 99 -6.70 2.34 0.30
N ILE A 100 -7.66 3.16 0.76
CA ILE A 100 -8.08 3.15 2.18
C ILE A 100 -9.24 2.18 2.39
N ARG A 101 -10.29 2.28 1.56
CA ARG A 101 -11.46 1.37 1.65
C ARG A 101 -11.25 0.06 0.92
N GLY A 102 -10.21 -0.06 0.09
CA GLY A 102 -9.82 -1.30 -0.56
C GLY A 102 -10.76 -1.79 -1.68
N LEU A 103 -11.57 -0.88 -2.25
CA LEU A 103 -12.53 -1.22 -3.31
C LEU A 103 -11.83 -1.54 -4.65
N SER A 104 -12.43 -2.40 -5.44
CA SER A 104 -12.05 -2.67 -6.83
C SER A 104 -12.40 -1.49 -7.75
N TYR A 105 -11.84 -1.47 -8.96
CA TYR A 105 -12.18 -0.39 -9.91
C TYR A 105 -13.63 -0.50 -10.37
N GLU A 106 -14.13 -1.73 -10.43
CA GLU A 106 -15.48 -2.10 -10.80
C GLU A 106 -16.49 -1.60 -9.75
N GLU A 107 -16.22 -1.85 -8.45
CA GLU A 107 -17.06 -1.33 -7.35
C GLU A 107 -17.08 0.20 -7.31
N ILE A 108 -15.93 0.86 -7.51
CA ILE A 108 -15.85 2.33 -7.53
C ILE A 108 -16.60 2.90 -8.74
N SER A 109 -16.49 2.24 -9.90
CA SER A 109 -17.19 2.61 -11.12
C SER A 109 -18.71 2.56 -10.94
N GLN A 110 -19.20 1.48 -10.32
CA GLN A 110 -20.63 1.32 -10.00
C GLN A 110 -21.13 2.33 -8.97
N LEU A 111 -20.32 2.62 -7.94
CA LEU A 111 -20.72 3.51 -6.85
C LEU A 111 -20.82 4.98 -7.30
N ASN A 112 -19.94 5.41 -8.20
CA ASN A 112 -19.83 6.81 -8.64
C ASN A 112 -20.32 7.06 -10.08
N ASP A 113 -20.87 6.04 -10.75
CA ASP A 113 -21.23 6.07 -12.17
C ASP A 113 -20.11 6.63 -13.06
N CYS A 114 -18.89 6.14 -12.83
CA CYS A 114 -17.65 6.65 -13.41
C CYS A 114 -17.00 5.64 -14.35
N ASN A 115 -16.37 6.11 -15.44
CA ASN A 115 -15.60 5.24 -16.33
C ASN A 115 -14.36 4.66 -15.63
N ILE A 116 -14.19 3.33 -15.66
CA ILE A 116 -13.04 2.60 -15.10
C ILE A 116 -11.69 3.14 -15.60
N ASN A 117 -11.58 3.51 -16.88
CA ASN A 117 -10.36 4.08 -17.43
C ASN A 117 -10.02 5.42 -16.80
N THR A 118 -11.02 6.26 -16.55
CA THR A 118 -10.86 7.53 -15.82
C THR A 118 -10.40 7.28 -14.39
N LEU A 119 -10.97 6.28 -13.71
CA LEU A 119 -10.54 5.90 -12.35
C LEU A 119 -9.09 5.45 -12.34
N ARG A 120 -8.64 4.63 -13.30
CA ARG A 120 -7.24 4.20 -13.41
C ARG A 120 -6.29 5.39 -13.62
N VAL A 121 -6.66 6.32 -14.49
CA VAL A 121 -5.89 7.56 -14.71
C VAL A 121 -5.84 8.42 -13.44
N ASN A 122 -6.97 8.58 -12.75
CA ASN A 122 -7.05 9.36 -11.52
C ASN A 122 -6.23 8.74 -10.38
N VAL A 123 -6.28 7.41 -10.19
CA VAL A 123 -5.42 6.72 -9.23
C VAL A 123 -3.95 6.91 -9.58
N SER A 124 -3.58 6.73 -10.85
CA SER A 124 -2.20 6.90 -11.27
C SER A 124 -1.68 8.32 -11.01
N ARG A 125 -2.48 9.34 -11.33
CA ARG A 125 -2.14 10.75 -11.08
C ARG A 125 -2.09 11.07 -9.59
N GLY A 126 -3.06 10.56 -8.81
CA GLY A 126 -3.10 10.69 -7.36
C GLY A 126 -1.84 10.12 -6.71
N ARG A 127 -1.45 8.88 -7.06
CA ARG A 127 -0.21 8.25 -6.56
C ARG A 127 1.04 9.07 -6.89
N LYS A 128 1.12 9.61 -8.11
CA LYS A 128 2.25 10.47 -8.51
C LYS A 128 2.34 11.73 -7.65
N LEU A 129 1.22 12.42 -7.43
CA LEU A 129 1.16 13.63 -6.59
C LEU A 129 1.48 13.33 -5.12
N ILE A 130 1.01 12.21 -4.59
CA ILE A 130 1.33 11.77 -3.21
C ILE A 130 2.83 11.55 -3.09
N LYS A 131 3.43 10.79 -4.01
CA LYS A 131 4.87 10.52 -4.01
C LYS A 131 5.70 11.80 -4.04
N GLU A 132 5.35 12.73 -4.93
CA GLU A 132 6.04 14.02 -5.07
C GLU A 132 5.97 14.84 -3.78
N LYS A 133 4.76 15.01 -3.22
CA LYS A 133 4.57 15.76 -1.98
C LYS A 133 5.29 15.11 -0.78
N TYR A 134 5.27 13.78 -0.70
CA TYR A 134 5.93 13.04 0.38
C TYR A 134 7.45 13.14 0.30
N LEU A 135 8.03 13.05 -0.90
CA LEU A 135 9.46 13.26 -1.11
C LEU A 135 9.87 14.68 -0.72
N ASN A 136 9.12 15.69 -1.15
CA ASN A 136 9.41 17.08 -0.77
C ASN A 136 9.38 17.28 0.74
N TYR A 137 8.40 16.69 1.44
CA TYR A 137 8.36 16.71 2.90
C TYR A 137 9.62 16.10 3.53
N ILE A 138 10.08 14.94 3.05
CA ILE A 138 11.30 14.30 3.55
C ILE A 138 12.53 15.18 3.31
N TYR A 139 12.64 15.78 2.12
CA TYR A 139 13.74 16.69 1.79
C TYR A 139 13.76 17.92 2.70
N GLU A 140 12.60 18.51 2.98
CA GLU A 140 12.48 19.65 3.90
C GLU A 140 12.86 19.26 5.33
N LYS A 141 12.38 18.10 5.83
CA LYS A 141 12.69 17.58 7.18
C LYS A 141 14.19 17.36 7.37
N ARG A 142 14.86 16.72 6.41
CA ARG A 142 16.33 16.55 6.45
C ARG A 142 17.08 17.87 6.43
N ARG A 143 16.63 18.85 5.63
CA ARG A 143 17.27 20.16 5.57
C ARG A 143 17.15 20.91 6.89
N THR A 144 16.00 20.83 7.56
CA THR A 144 15.82 21.44 8.89
C THR A 144 16.66 20.77 9.97
N GLU A 145 16.81 19.44 9.93
CA GLU A 145 17.66 18.68 10.86
C GLU A 145 19.15 18.99 10.66
N GLU A 146 19.63 19.09 9.41
CA GLU A 146 21.00 19.50 9.07
C GLU A 146 21.32 20.95 9.48
N THR A 147 20.34 21.84 9.43
CA THR A 147 20.51 23.24 9.84
C THR A 147 20.52 23.35 11.37
N ALA A 148 19.65 22.61 12.06
CA ALA A 148 19.62 22.55 13.53
C ALA A 148 20.91 21.93 14.11
N GLY A 149 21.46 20.90 13.45
CA GLY A 149 22.72 20.26 13.86
C GLY A 149 24.00 21.09 13.61
N LYS A 150 23.93 22.18 12.85
CA LYS A 150 25.05 23.14 12.65
C LYS A 150 25.05 24.30 13.65
N VAL A 151 23.97 24.47 14.41
CA VAL A 151 23.79 25.57 15.39
C VAL A 151 24.07 25.10 16.82
N LEU A 152 24.28 23.80 17.03
CA LEU A 152 24.78 23.18 18.26
C LEU A 152 26.27 22.87 18.13
#